data_AF-M9SXY3-F1
#
_entry.id   AF-M9SXY3-F1
#
_cell.length_a   1.000
_cell.length_b   1.000
_cell.length_c   1.000
_cell.angle_alpha   90.00
_cell.angle_beta   90.00
_cell.angle_gamma   90.00
#
_symmetry.space_group_name_H-M   'P 1'
#
loop_
_entity.id
_entity.type
_entity.pdbx_description
1 polymer ?
#
loop_
_entity_poly.entity_id
_entity_poly.type
_entity_poly.pdbx_seq_one_letter_code
_entity_poly.pdbx_strand_id
1 'polypeptide(L)'
;YEVTEVKKYGHGWGGMKGGKEATRVLGYYTRDIIKLNPDSFRIFGPDETASNRLGAAYEVTNKQWDAGYLSSLVDEHMAVTGQVTEQLSEHQMEGFVEGYILTGRHAIWSSYESFVHVIDSMLNQHAKWLEATVREIPWRKPIASMNLLVSSHV
;
A
#
# COMPACT_ATOMS: atom_id res chain seq x y z
N TYR A 1 -8.08 8.79 -14.86
CA TYR A 1 -6.94 8.23 -14.11
C TYR A 1 -6.34 7.12 -14.95
N GLU A 2 -5.43 7.45 -15.87
CA GLU A 2 -4.91 6.47 -16.82
C GLU A 2 -3.39 6.42 -16.66
N VAL A 3 -2.86 5.30 -16.18
CA VAL A 3 -1.40 5.11 -16.06
C VAL A 3 -0.86 4.75 -17.44
N THR A 4 0.10 5.54 -17.93
CA THR A 4 0.60 5.50 -19.32
C THR A 4 1.01 4.10 -19.76
N GLU A 5 1.67 3.36 -18.88
CA GLU A 5 2.16 2.01 -19.12
C GLU A 5 1.00 1.01 -19.19
N VAL A 6 -0.01 1.13 -18.32
CA VAL A 6 -1.20 0.27 -18.38
C VAL A 6 -2.01 0.56 -19.64
N LYS A 7 -2.14 1.83 -20.03
CA LYS A 7 -2.77 2.21 -21.29
C LYS A 7 -2.06 1.61 -22.49
N LYS A 8 -0.73 1.65 -22.47
CA LYS A 8 0.11 1.22 -23.60
C LYS A 8 0.26 -0.29 -23.72
N TYR A 9 0.26 -1.00 -22.59
CA TYR A 9 0.64 -2.42 -22.54
C TYR A 9 -0.44 -3.33 -21.96
N GLY A 10 -1.56 -2.78 -21.48
CA GLY A 10 -2.65 -3.52 -20.87
C GLY A 10 -2.36 -4.01 -19.45
N HIS A 11 -3.38 -4.64 -18.85
CA HIS A 11 -3.23 -5.39 -17.61
C HIS A 11 -2.31 -6.60 -17.87
N GLY A 12 -1.23 -6.75 -17.09
CA GLY A 12 -0.21 -7.81 -17.31
C GLY A 12 1.11 -7.32 -17.91
N TRP A 13 1.33 -6.00 -18.03
CA TRP A 13 2.61 -5.41 -18.46
C TRP A 13 3.85 -6.01 -17.78
N GLY A 14 3.72 -6.48 -16.53
CA GLY A 14 4.80 -7.11 -15.78
C GLY A 14 5.40 -8.36 -16.41
N GLY A 15 4.66 -9.06 -17.27
CA GLY A 15 5.14 -10.28 -17.95
C GLY A 15 5.95 -10.05 -19.23
N MET A 16 5.97 -8.82 -19.78
CA MET A 16 6.37 -8.63 -21.20
C MET A 16 7.85 -8.28 -21.47
N LYS A 17 8.75 -8.23 -20.48
CA LYS A 17 10.19 -8.09 -20.75
C LYS A 17 11.00 -8.83 -19.69
N GLY A 18 11.87 -9.75 -20.13
CA GLY A 18 12.59 -10.75 -19.34
C GLY A 18 13.09 -10.31 -17.96
N GLY A 19 12.97 -11.23 -16.98
CA GLY A 19 13.64 -11.17 -15.68
C GLY A 19 13.25 -9.98 -14.81
N LYS A 20 11.97 -9.56 -14.82
CA LYS A 20 11.50 -8.44 -13.99
C LYS A 20 10.84 -8.96 -12.72
N GLU A 21 11.32 -8.48 -11.57
CA GLU A 21 10.64 -8.62 -10.29
C GLU A 21 9.20 -8.07 -10.45
N ALA A 22 8.19 -8.94 -10.39
CA ALA A 22 6.80 -8.57 -10.70
C ALA A 22 6.30 -7.42 -9.82
N THR A 23 6.70 -7.42 -8.55
CA THR A 23 6.36 -6.36 -7.58
C THR A 23 6.99 -5.02 -7.91
N ARG A 24 8.14 -4.98 -8.61
CA ARG A 24 8.74 -3.73 -9.10
C ARG A 24 7.85 -3.05 -10.14
N VAL A 25 7.18 -3.85 -10.97
CA VAL A 25 6.21 -3.34 -11.95
C VAL A 25 4.99 -2.76 -11.26
N LEU A 26 4.50 -3.41 -10.20
CA LEU A 26 3.47 -2.85 -9.34
C LEU A 26 3.95 -1.54 -8.68
N GLY A 27 5.22 -1.45 -8.26
CA GLY A 27 5.82 -0.24 -7.70
C GLY A 27 5.76 0.97 -8.65
N TYR A 28 6.03 0.77 -9.94
CA TYR A 28 5.88 1.86 -10.93
C TYR A 28 4.42 2.29 -11.10
N TYR A 29 3.50 1.32 -11.09
CA TYR A 29 2.08 1.60 -11.19
C TYR A 29 1.57 2.38 -9.97
N THR A 30 1.93 1.98 -8.75
CA THR A 30 1.51 2.66 -7.51
C THR A 30 2.14 4.04 -7.38
N ARG A 31 3.39 4.23 -7.84
CA ARG A 31 4.01 5.56 -7.95
C ARG A 31 3.15 6.52 -8.78
N ASP A 32 2.69 6.07 -9.95
CA ASP A 32 1.90 6.93 -10.84
C ASP A 32 0.47 7.15 -10.32
N ILE A 33 -0.08 6.19 -9.57
CA ILE A 33 -1.31 6.42 -8.80
C ILE A 33 -1.11 7.55 -7.77
N ILE A 34 0.00 7.55 -7.00
CA ILE A 34 0.29 8.61 -6.03
C ILE A 34 0.37 9.97 -6.73
N LYS A 35 1.09 10.08 -7.87
CA LYS A 35 1.16 11.32 -8.66
C LYS A 35 -0.21 11.86 -9.05
N LEU A 36 -1.12 10.97 -9.45
CA LEU A 36 -2.46 11.33 -9.89
C LEU A 36 -3.45 11.56 -8.73
N ASN A 37 -3.10 11.12 -7.52
CA ASN A 37 -3.94 11.16 -6.31
C ASN A 37 -3.07 11.54 -5.09
N PRO A 38 -2.45 12.72 -5.10
CA PRO A 38 -1.33 13.08 -4.21
C PRO A 38 -1.70 13.15 -2.74
N ASP A 39 -3.00 13.20 -2.45
CA ASP A 39 -3.56 13.36 -1.13
C ASP A 39 -4.60 12.30 -0.80
N SER A 40 -4.81 11.24 -1.61
CA SER A 40 -5.92 10.28 -1.41
C SER A 40 -5.54 8.82 -1.67
N PHE A 41 -4.29 8.55 -2.04
CA PHE A 41 -3.71 7.22 -2.10
C PHE A 41 -2.49 7.07 -1.18
N ARG A 42 -2.40 5.98 -0.41
CA ARG A 42 -1.24 5.69 0.46
C ARG A 42 -0.69 4.28 0.29
N ILE A 43 0.60 4.14 0.58
CA ILE A 43 1.29 2.87 0.77
C ILE A 43 1.63 2.71 2.25
N PHE A 44 1.37 1.53 2.80
CA PHE A 44 1.79 1.14 4.14
C PHE A 44 2.70 -0.09 4.08
N GLY A 45 3.64 -0.23 5.00
CA GLY A 45 4.52 -1.40 5.06
C GLY A 45 5.25 -1.51 6.40
N PRO A 46 5.43 -2.72 6.97
CA PRO A 46 6.08 -2.89 8.25
C PRO A 46 7.61 -2.85 8.13
N ASP A 47 8.17 -1.73 7.63
CA ASP A 47 9.60 -1.59 7.24
C ASP A 47 9.98 -2.49 6.04
N GLU A 48 9.02 -2.70 5.14
CA GLU A 48 9.16 -3.68 4.04
C GLU A 48 8.78 -3.12 2.65
N THR A 49 8.48 -1.82 2.51
CA THR A 49 8.08 -1.25 1.20
C THR A 49 9.19 -1.42 0.17
N ALA A 50 10.44 -1.16 0.56
CA ALA A 50 11.60 -1.32 -0.32
C ALA A 50 11.92 -2.80 -0.56
N SER A 51 11.86 -3.65 0.48
CA SER A 51 12.16 -5.09 0.36
C SER A 51 11.18 -5.78 -0.59
N ASN A 52 9.88 -5.46 -0.50
CA ASN A 52 8.82 -5.92 -1.40
C ASN A 52 8.77 -5.18 -2.75
N ARG A 53 9.79 -4.39 -3.08
CA ARG A 53 10.01 -3.73 -4.38
C ARG A 53 8.99 -2.65 -4.76
N LEU A 54 8.32 -2.04 -3.79
CA LEU A 54 7.44 -0.88 -4.00
C LEU A 54 8.16 0.48 -3.86
N GLY A 55 9.49 0.47 -3.68
CA GLY A 55 10.31 1.67 -3.47
C GLY A 55 10.30 2.72 -4.60
N ALA A 56 9.77 2.41 -5.79
CA ALA A 56 9.58 3.41 -6.85
C ALA A 56 8.65 4.57 -6.42
N ALA A 57 7.82 4.37 -5.39
CA ALA A 57 7.04 5.43 -4.77
C ALA A 57 7.91 6.59 -4.25
N TYR A 58 9.15 6.31 -3.84
CA TYR A 58 10.09 7.32 -3.31
C TYR A 58 10.55 8.35 -4.36
N GLU A 59 10.30 8.09 -5.65
CA GLU A 59 10.51 9.08 -6.71
C GLU A 59 9.53 10.26 -6.64
N VAL A 60 8.40 10.10 -5.94
CA VAL A 60 7.27 11.06 -5.98
C VAL A 60 6.72 11.42 -4.61
N THR A 61 7.16 10.73 -3.56
CA THR A 61 6.80 10.98 -2.18
C THR A 61 7.90 10.47 -1.24
N ASN A 62 7.70 10.61 0.06
CA ASN A 62 8.60 10.10 1.09
C ASN A 62 7.86 9.15 2.04
N LYS A 63 8.62 8.42 2.84
CA LYS A 63 8.14 7.86 4.10
C LYS A 63 7.83 9.02 5.05
N GLN A 64 6.61 9.03 5.57
CA GLN A 64 6.21 9.98 6.58
C GLN A 64 6.88 9.62 7.91
N TRP A 65 7.67 10.54 8.45
CA TRP A 65 8.41 10.38 9.69
C TRP A 65 8.31 11.65 10.54
N ASP A 66 7.46 11.61 11.56
CA ASP A 66 7.23 12.71 12.51
C ASP A 66 8.01 12.50 13.83
N ALA A 67 9.25 12.03 13.73
CA ALA A 67 10.16 11.89 14.86
C ALA A 67 11.52 12.57 14.58
N GLY A 68 12.51 12.33 15.43
CA GLY A 68 13.83 12.96 15.29
C GLY A 68 14.54 12.56 13.99
N TYR A 69 15.22 13.53 13.39
CA TYR A 69 16.17 13.34 12.29
C TYR A 69 17.59 13.39 12.82
N LEU A 70 18.50 12.63 12.20
CA LEU A 70 19.92 12.59 12.57
C LEU A 70 20.80 13.29 11.52
N SER A 71 20.76 12.82 10.27
CA SER A 71 21.54 13.38 9.18
C SER A 71 21.09 12.85 7.82
N SER A 72 21.37 13.60 6.76
CA SER A 72 21.09 13.18 5.37
C SER A 72 21.87 11.94 4.90
N LEU A 73 22.83 11.43 5.69
CA LEU A 73 23.56 10.19 5.40
C LEU A 73 22.76 8.93 5.76
N VAL A 74 21.72 9.06 6.58
CA VAL A 74 20.88 7.93 7.05
C VAL A 74 19.39 8.19 6.84
N ASP A 75 18.98 9.47 6.83
CA ASP A 75 17.58 9.87 6.69
C ASP A 75 17.13 9.91 5.22
N GLU A 76 17.20 8.76 4.54
CA GLU A 76 16.87 8.65 3.13
C GLU A 76 15.37 8.52 2.87
N HIS A 77 14.86 9.30 1.92
CA HIS A 77 13.44 9.30 1.51
C HIS A 77 12.46 9.47 2.68
N MET A 78 12.82 10.28 3.68
CA MET A 78 12.00 10.58 4.85
C MET A 78 11.66 12.07 4.92
N ALA A 79 10.41 12.38 5.27
CA ALA A 79 9.94 13.73 5.51
C ALA A 79 8.76 13.70 6.50
N VAL A 80 8.47 14.81 7.17
CA VAL A 80 7.30 14.95 8.07
C VAL A 80 5.96 14.81 7.33
N THR A 81 5.97 14.88 6.00
CA THR A 81 4.81 14.60 5.15
C THR A 81 5.19 13.62 4.05
N GLY A 82 4.38 12.59 3.86
CA GLY A 82 4.60 11.58 2.83
C GLY A 82 3.37 10.70 2.63
N GLN A 83 3.30 10.00 1.49
CA GLN A 83 2.24 9.02 1.20
C GLN A 83 2.69 7.56 1.41
N VAL A 84 3.91 7.35 1.91
CA VAL A 84 4.35 6.05 2.43
C VAL A 84 4.38 6.15 3.96
N THR A 85 3.91 5.13 4.67
CA THR A 85 3.98 5.05 6.13
C THR A 85 4.55 3.71 6.54
N GLU A 86 5.59 3.72 7.36
CA GLU A 86 6.23 2.52 7.85
C GLU A 86 6.39 2.54 9.36
N GLN A 87 6.08 1.40 9.97
CA GLN A 87 6.36 1.08 11.36
C GLN A 87 6.40 -0.45 11.43
N LEU A 88 7.40 -1.03 12.08
CA LEU A 88 7.58 -2.49 12.20
C LEU A 88 6.47 -3.14 13.06
N SER A 89 5.25 -3.19 12.52
CA SER A 89 4.04 -3.73 13.13
C SER A 89 2.95 -3.89 12.06
N GLU A 90 2.61 -5.14 11.74
CA GLU A 90 1.53 -5.48 10.82
C GLU A 90 0.18 -4.95 11.33
N HIS A 91 -0.05 -5.01 12.64
CA HIS A 91 -1.25 -4.46 13.27
C HIS A 91 -1.44 -2.96 12.96
N GLN A 92 -0.36 -2.18 13.02
CA GLN A 92 -0.42 -0.76 12.72
C GLN A 92 -0.70 -0.52 11.24
N MET A 93 -0.07 -1.30 10.35
CA MET A 93 -0.27 -1.15 8.91
C MET A 93 -1.71 -1.49 8.52
N GLU A 94 -2.23 -2.64 8.96
CA GLU A 94 -3.62 -3.05 8.70
C GLU A 94 -4.61 -2.04 9.31
N GLY A 95 -4.44 -1.68 10.58
CA GLY A 95 -5.34 -0.75 11.27
C GLY A 95 -5.38 0.64 10.62
N PHE A 96 -4.23 1.17 10.17
CA PHE A 96 -4.18 2.42 9.43
C PHE A 96 -4.87 2.30 8.07
N VAL A 97 -4.64 1.21 7.33
CA VAL A 97 -5.30 0.97 6.04
C VAL A 97 -6.81 0.90 6.21
N GLU A 98 -7.31 0.11 7.17
CA GLU A 98 -8.74 -0.01 7.47
C GLU A 98 -9.37 1.37 7.76
N GLY A 99 -8.76 2.15 8.66
CA GLY A 99 -9.24 3.50 8.97
C GLY A 99 -9.22 4.45 7.76
N TYR A 100 -8.19 4.34 6.92
CA TYR A 100 -8.01 5.17 5.74
C TYR A 100 -9.06 4.90 4.65
N ILE A 101 -9.40 3.62 4.42
CA ILE A 101 -10.43 3.25 3.43
C ILE A 101 -11.85 3.48 3.94
N LEU A 102 -12.09 3.29 5.25
CA LEU A 102 -13.40 3.58 5.87
C LEU A 102 -13.75 5.07 5.82
N THR A 103 -12.74 5.92 5.73
CA THR A 103 -12.89 7.38 5.56
C THR A 103 -12.86 7.83 4.10
N GLY A 104 -12.99 6.89 3.15
CA GLY A 104 -13.28 7.18 1.73
C GLY A 104 -12.05 7.33 0.83
N ARG A 105 -10.87 6.90 1.28
CA ARG A 105 -9.60 7.01 0.51
C ARG A 105 -9.13 5.63 0.05
N HIS A 106 -7.96 5.57 -0.59
CA HIS A 106 -7.43 4.36 -1.21
C HIS A 106 -6.05 3.99 -0.67
N ALA A 107 -5.78 2.71 -0.50
CA ALA A 107 -4.46 2.27 -0.06
C ALA A 107 -4.09 0.89 -0.63
N ILE A 108 -2.80 0.62 -0.56
CA ILE A 108 -2.20 -0.71 -0.64
C ILE A 108 -1.22 -0.85 0.50
N TRP A 109 -1.07 -2.06 1.03
CA TRP A 109 0.03 -2.36 1.92
C TRP A 109 0.69 -3.69 1.55
N SER A 110 1.92 -3.90 2.01
CA SER A 110 2.68 -5.12 1.73
C SER A 110 3.26 -5.71 2.99
N SER A 111 3.31 -7.04 3.06
CA SER A 111 3.90 -7.79 4.16
C SER A 111 4.54 -9.07 3.63
N TYR A 112 5.58 -9.57 4.30
CA TYR A 112 6.08 -10.92 4.08
C TYR A 112 5.00 -11.96 4.38
N GLU A 113 4.91 -12.99 3.53
CA GLU A 113 3.83 -13.98 3.58
C GLU A 113 3.63 -14.61 4.97
N SER A 114 4.72 -15.01 5.63
CA SER A 114 4.65 -15.64 6.95
C SER A 114 4.14 -14.72 8.05
N PHE A 115 4.28 -13.39 7.90
CA PHE A 115 3.90 -12.40 8.91
C PHE A 115 2.51 -11.83 8.72
N VAL A 116 1.86 -12.07 7.57
CA VAL A 116 0.42 -11.77 7.39
C VAL A 116 -0.42 -12.41 8.50
N HIS A 117 -0.01 -13.57 9.01
CA HIS A 117 -0.68 -14.24 10.13
C HIS A 117 -0.76 -13.42 11.43
N VAL A 118 0.11 -12.41 11.60
CA VAL A 118 0.02 -11.48 12.74
C VAL A 118 -1.33 -10.75 12.78
N ILE A 119 -1.95 -10.51 11.61
CA ILE A 119 -3.20 -9.76 11.48
C ILE A 119 -4.40 -10.61 11.03
N ASP A 120 -4.30 -11.94 11.09
CA ASP A 120 -5.41 -12.86 10.73
C ASP A 120 -6.73 -12.48 11.40
N SER A 121 -6.65 -12.08 12.68
CA SER A 121 -7.84 -11.67 13.43
C SER A 121 -8.42 -10.34 12.96
N MET A 122 -7.60 -9.39 12.50
CA MET A 122 -8.06 -8.12 11.93
C MET A 122 -8.74 -8.36 10.58
N LEU A 123 -8.15 -9.19 9.71
CA LEU A 123 -8.79 -9.63 8.46
C LEU A 123 -10.17 -10.23 8.71
N ASN A 124 -10.29 -11.09 9.73
CA ASN A 124 -11.58 -11.66 10.11
C ASN A 124 -12.60 -10.60 10.56
N GLN A 125 -12.18 -9.58 11.31
CA GLN A 125 -13.06 -8.49 11.73
C GLN A 125 -13.48 -7.63 10.54
N HIS A 126 -12.55 -7.23 9.68
CA HIS A 126 -12.84 -6.43 8.51
C HIS A 126 -13.75 -7.18 7.52
N ALA A 127 -13.49 -8.47 7.31
CA ALA A 127 -14.35 -9.33 6.49
C ALA A 127 -15.79 -9.37 7.06
N LYS A 128 -15.97 -9.57 8.36
CA LYS A 128 -17.29 -9.56 9.00
C LYS A 128 -17.99 -8.20 8.88
N TRP A 129 -17.24 -7.11 9.02
CA TRP A 129 -17.77 -5.75 8.82
C TRP A 129 -18.32 -5.57 7.39
N LEU A 130 -17.57 -6.05 6.38
CA LEU A 130 -18.00 -6.04 4.99
C LEU A 130 -19.21 -6.96 4.76
N GLU A 131 -19.20 -8.18 5.31
CA GLU A 131 -20.31 -9.13 5.21
C GLU A 131 -21.64 -8.54 5.73
N ALA A 132 -21.62 -7.94 6.93
CA ALA A 132 -22.80 -7.28 7.48
C ALA A 132 -23.23 -6.10 6.59
N THR A 133 -22.26 -5.29 6.14
CA THR A 133 -22.52 -4.13 5.27
C THR A 133 -23.27 -4.52 3.99
N VAL A 134 -22.79 -5.55 3.29
CA VAL A 134 -23.38 -5.96 2.00
C VAL A 134 -24.70 -6.73 2.16
N ARG A 135 -24.94 -7.36 3.31
CA ARG A 135 -26.18 -8.12 3.56
C ARG A 135 -27.34 -7.24 3.99
N GLU A 136 -27.10 -6.28 4.89
CA GLU A 136 -28.19 -5.65 5.64
C GLU A 136 -28.04 -4.14 5.93
N ILE A 137 -26.99 -3.47 5.44
CA ILE A 137 -26.76 -2.03 5.70
C ILE A 137 -26.76 -1.21 4.40
N PRO A 138 -27.89 -1.13 3.66
CA PRO A 138 -27.93 -0.56 2.31
C PRO A 138 -27.69 0.96 2.25
N TRP A 139 -27.81 1.65 3.38
CA TRP A 139 -27.52 3.09 3.48
C TRP A 139 -26.01 3.37 3.56
N ARG A 140 -25.21 2.40 3.99
CA ARG A 140 -23.75 2.52 4.02
C ARG A 140 -23.22 2.38 2.60
N LYS A 141 -22.57 3.42 2.10
CA LYS A 141 -22.02 3.42 0.74
C LYS A 141 -20.79 2.50 0.65
N PRO A 142 -20.50 1.94 -0.55
CA PRO A 142 -19.29 1.16 -0.77
C PRO A 142 -18.02 1.97 -0.43
N ILE A 143 -17.02 1.27 0.10
CA ILE A 143 -15.68 1.79 0.36
C ILE A 143 -14.68 1.18 -0.63
N ALA A 144 -13.47 1.72 -0.70
CA ALA A 144 -12.37 1.07 -1.41
C ALA A 144 -12.02 -0.28 -0.76
N SER A 145 -11.50 -1.21 -1.55
CA SER A 145 -11.00 -2.49 -1.02
C SER A 145 -9.75 -2.28 -0.15
N MET A 146 -9.58 -3.12 0.87
CA MET A 146 -8.30 -3.35 1.52
C MET A 146 -7.43 -4.21 0.58
N ASN A 147 -6.34 -3.65 0.07
CA ASN A 147 -5.44 -4.33 -0.86
C ASN A 147 -4.13 -4.68 -0.15
N LEU A 148 -3.88 -5.97 0.05
CA LEU A 148 -2.65 -6.52 0.62
C LEU A 148 -1.82 -7.21 -0.47
N LEU A 149 -0.59 -6.73 -0.68
CA LEU A 149 0.43 -7.44 -1.43
C LEU A 149 1.12 -8.44 -0.51
N VAL A 150 0.77 -9.71 -0.65
CA VAL A 150 1.51 -10.84 -0.06
C VAL A 150 2.69 -11.16 -0.97
N SER A 151 3.91 -10.91 -0.49
CA SER A 151 5.15 -11.09 -1.25
C SER A 151 6.22 -11.69 -0.33
N SER A 152 7.43 -11.88 -0.87
CA SER A 152 8.55 -12.51 -0.14
C SER A 152 8.07 -13.85 0.46
N HIS A 153 7.41 -14.61 -0.39
CA HIS A 153 6.73 -15.86 -0.08
C HIS A 153 7.73 -17.00 0.18
N VAL A 154 7.22 -18.13 0.67
CA VAL A 154 7.97 -19.37 0.93
C VAL A 154 8.70 -19.90 -0.31
#